data_AF-A0A963JUU6-F1
#
_entry.id   AF-A0A963JUU6-F1
#
_cell.length_a   1.000
_cell.length_b   1.000
_cell.length_c   1.000
_cell.angle_alpha   90.00
_cell.angle_beta   90.00
_cell.angle_gamma   90.00
#
_symmetry.space_group_name_H-M   'P 1'
#
loop_
_entity.id
_entity.type
_entity.pdbx_description
1 polymer ?
#
loop_
_entity_poly.entity_id
_entity_poly.type
_entity_poly.pdbx_seq_one_letter_code
_entity_poly.pdbx_strand_id
1 'polypeptide(L)'
;MATQTITIDGYKLFPSPRNVHRTIFEHQLFLPFPYALIDLPGFDLTGKASLFAACRLSDMKMGQMVTFELPADQARFERLFTPD
;
A
#
# COMPACT_ATOMS: atom_id res chain seq x y z
N MET A 1 -14.72 -11.07 11.97
CA MET A 1 -14.32 -9.68 12.24
C MET A 1 -14.35 -8.92 10.93
N ALA A 2 -15.12 -7.83 10.83
CA ALA A 2 -15.39 -7.16 9.57
C ALA A 2 -14.13 -6.46 9.01
N THR A 3 -13.48 -7.08 8.03
CA THR A 3 -12.45 -6.43 7.21
C THR A 3 -13.13 -5.33 6.41
N GLN A 4 -13.06 -4.09 6.90
CA GLN A 4 -13.59 -2.92 6.20
C GLN A 4 -12.82 -2.76 4.88
N THR A 5 -13.42 -3.27 3.80
CA THR A 5 -12.87 -3.15 2.45
C THR A 5 -13.10 -1.71 2.00
N ILE A 6 -12.03 -0.98 1.75
CA ILE A 6 -12.12 0.41 1.31
C ILE A 6 -12.19 0.39 -0.21
N THR A 7 -13.30 0.85 -0.78
CA THR A 7 -13.44 0.94 -2.24
C THR A 7 -13.22 2.39 -2.66
N ILE A 8 -12.17 2.63 -3.43
CA ILE A 8 -11.87 3.92 -4.09
C ILE A 8 -12.13 3.77 -5.59
N ASP A 9 -11.94 4.85 -6.35
CA ASP A 9 -12.26 4.98 -7.78
C ASP A 9 -11.67 3.83 -8.65
N GLY A 10 -12.42 2.74 -8.77
CA GLY A 10 -12.01 1.52 -9.47
C GLY A 10 -11.03 0.60 -8.74
N TYR A 11 -10.71 0.82 -7.46
CA TYR A 11 -9.84 -0.08 -6.68
C TYR A 11 -10.50 -0.52 -5.37
N LYS A 12 -10.42 -1.82 -5.06
CA LYS A 12 -10.76 -2.37 -3.74
C LYS A 12 -9.50 -2.56 -2.91
N LEU A 13 -9.41 -1.85 -1.80
CA LEU A 13 -8.34 -1.96 -0.83
C LEU A 13 -8.80 -2.84 0.34
N PHE A 14 -7.97 -3.81 0.69
CA PHE A 14 -8.18 -4.74 1.78
C PHE A 14 -7.12 -4.48 2.85
N PRO A 15 -7.51 -3.99 4.04
CA PRO A 15 -6.56 -3.82 5.14
C PRO A 15 -6.05 -5.18 5.60
N SER A 16 -4.73 -5.32 5.65
CA SER A 16 -4.11 -6.50 6.22
C SER A 16 -4.26 -6.46 7.75
N PRO A 17 -4.58 -7.58 8.43
CA PRO A 17 -4.67 -7.60 9.90
C PRO A 17 -3.34 -7.25 10.58
N ARG A 18 -2.23 -7.31 9.84
CA ARG A 18 -0.89 -6.91 10.27
C ARG A 18 -0.64 -5.40 10.19
N ASN A 19 -1.51 -4.63 9.54
CA ASN A 19 -1.35 -3.19 9.48
C ASN A 19 -1.65 -2.54 10.83
N VAL A 20 -0.63 -1.86 11.34
CA VAL A 20 -0.72 -1.01 12.53
C VAL A 20 -1.61 0.21 12.26
N HIS A 21 -1.55 0.74 11.04
CA HIS A 21 -2.32 1.90 10.62
C HIS A 21 -3.30 1.50 9.50
N ARG A 22 -4.59 1.75 9.71
CA ARG A 22 -5.66 1.51 8.71
C ARG A 22 -6.06 2.81 8.01
N THR A 23 -5.10 3.72 7.88
CA THR A 23 -5.31 5.06 7.34
C THR A 23 -4.75 5.11 5.92
N ILE A 24 -5.55 5.65 5.01
CA ILE A 24 -5.08 6.01 3.68
C ILE A 24 -4.49 7.41 3.78
N PHE A 25 -3.19 7.52 3.53
CA PHE A 25 -2.51 8.80 3.46
C PHE A 25 -2.62 9.41 2.06
N GLU A 26 -2.25 10.68 1.94
CA GLU A 26 -2.34 11.46 0.70
C GLU A 26 -1.51 10.85 -0.44
N HIS A 27 -0.32 10.35 -0.14
CA HIS A 27 0.56 9.75 -1.14
C HIS A 27 0.26 8.26 -1.28
N GLN A 28 -0.41 7.88 -2.36
CA GLN A 28 -0.79 6.50 -2.64
C GLN A 28 0.01 5.96 -3.83
N LEU A 29 0.68 4.82 -3.63
CA LEU A 29 1.45 4.14 -4.66
C LEU A 29 0.89 2.73 -4.89
N PHE A 30 0.40 2.50 -6.11
CA PHE A 30 -0.10 1.20 -6.53
C PHE A 30 1.04 0.35 -7.11
N LEU A 31 1.18 -0.85 -6.56
CA LEU A 31 2.18 -1.83 -6.93
C LEU A 31 1.47 -3.04 -7.53
N PRO A 32 1.67 -3.35 -8.83
CA PRO A 32 1.06 -4.51 -9.48
C PRO A 32 1.71 -5.84 -9.09
N PHE A 33 2.20 -5.96 -7.85
CA PHE A 33 2.91 -7.11 -7.31
C PHE A 33 2.17 -7.65 -6.07
N PRO A 34 1.15 -8.52 -6.27
CA PRO A 34 0.30 -8.98 -5.16
C PRO A 34 1.07 -9.80 -4.11
N TYR A 35 2.15 -10.48 -4.53
CA TYR A 35 2.99 -11.32 -3.68
C TYR A 35 4.29 -10.63 -3.23
N ALA A 36 4.47 -9.34 -3.52
CA ALA A 36 5.63 -8.61 -3.03
C ALA A 36 5.62 -8.60 -1.50
N LEU A 37 6.74 -8.99 -0.91
CA LEU A 37 6.97 -8.89 0.52
C LEU A 37 7.50 -7.49 0.82
N ILE A 38 6.58 -6.59 1.12
CA ILE A 38 6.91 -5.20 1.45
C ILE A 38 6.94 -5.05 2.97
N ASP A 39 8.15 -4.92 3.51
CA ASP A 39 8.34 -4.60 4.93
C ASP A 39 8.53 -3.10 5.12
N LEU A 40 7.43 -2.35 5.23
CA LEU A 40 7.44 -0.90 5.49
C LEU A 40 8.35 -0.45 6.64
N PRO A 41 8.36 -1.10 7.82
CA PRO A 41 9.25 -0.68 8.91
C PRO A 41 10.73 -0.86 8.58
N GLY A 42 11.10 -1.76 7.67
CA GLY A 42 12.48 -1.94 7.21
C GLY A 42 13.02 -0.81 6.32
N PHE A 43 12.17 0.08 5.80
CA PHE A 43 12.61 1.16 4.89
C PHE A 43 13.05 2.46 5.60
N ASP A 44 13.04 2.48 6.94
CA ASP A 44 13.43 3.64 7.75
C ASP A 44 12.68 4.92 7.32
N LEU A 45 11.36 4.78 7.12
CA LEU A 45 10.47 5.86 6.71
C LEU A 45 10.30 6.84 7.88
N THR A 46 10.33 8.14 7.59
CA THR A 46 10.26 9.19 8.62
C THR A 46 8.81 9.42 9.07
N GLY A 47 7.87 9.36 8.14
CA GLY A 47 6.44 9.48 8.38
C GLY A 47 5.75 8.13 8.58
N LYS A 48 4.42 8.16 8.68
CA LYS A 48 3.62 6.93 8.75
C LYS A 48 3.37 6.40 7.34
N ALA A 49 3.43 5.08 7.23
CA ALA A 49 3.07 4.36 6.02
C ALA A 49 2.06 3.26 6.33
N SER A 50 1.29 2.84 5.34
CA SER A 50 0.31 1.76 5.47
C SER A 50 0.25 0.93 4.20
N LEU A 51 0.20 -0.39 4.35
CA LEU A 51 0.21 -1.34 3.22
C LEU A 51 -1.15 -2.02 3.07
N PHE A 52 -1.87 -1.75 2.00
CA PHE A 52 -3.16 -2.39 1.72
C PHE A 52 -3.00 -3.36 0.56
N ALA A 53 -3.68 -4.51 0.61
CA ALA A 53 -3.83 -5.30 -0.60
C ALA A 53 -4.83 -4.57 -1.51
N ALA A 54 -4.50 -4.39 -2.79
CA ALA A 54 -5.31 -3.62 -3.72
C ALA A 54 -5.76 -4.49 -4.88
N CYS A 55 -7.02 -4.38 -5.26
CA CYS A 55 -7.56 -5.05 -6.43
C CYS A 55 -8.13 -4.00 -7.38
N ARG A 56 -7.48 -3.83 -8.54
CA ARG A 56 -7.97 -2.97 -9.61
C ARG A 56 -9.18 -3.63 -10.25
N LEU A 57 -10.36 -3.06 -10.05
CA LEU A 57 -11.62 -3.58 -10.58
C LEU A 57 -11.71 -3.49 -12.11
N SER A 58 -11.01 -2.51 -12.70
CA SER A 58 -10.98 -2.32 -14.15
C SER A 58 -10.43 -3.53 -14.92
N ASP A 59 -9.41 -4.20 -14.35
CA ASP A 59 -8.71 -5.31 -15.02
C ASP A 59 -8.73 -6.59 -14.15
N MET A 60 -9.44 -6.55 -13.03
CA MET A 60 -9.37 -7.52 -11.92
C MET A 60 -7.93 -7.86 -11.48
N LYS A 61 -6.99 -6.94 -11.70
CA LYS A 61 -5.58 -7.13 -11.31
C LYS A 61 -5.41 -6.94 -9.81
N MET A 62 -4.89 -7.97 -9.16
CA MET A 62 -4.46 -7.88 -7.78
C MET A 62 -3.05 -7.31 -7.68
N GLY A 63 -2.86 -6.48 -6.67
CA GLY A 63 -1.61 -5.81 -6.35
C GLY A 63 -1.64 -5.38 -4.89
N GLN A 64 -0.78 -4.43 -4.55
CA GLN A 64 -0.69 -3.83 -3.24
C GLN A 64 -0.71 -2.31 -3.40
N MET A 65 -1.41 -1.61 -2.54
CA MET A 65 -1.40 -0.15 -2.47
C MET A 65 -0.69 0.23 -1.18
N VAL A 66 0.46 0.86 -1.30
CA VAL A 66 1.14 1.46 -0.16
C VAL A 66 0.78 2.94 -0.09
N THR A 67 0.53 3.45 1.11
CA THR A 67 0.21 4.85 1.34
C THR A 67 1.22 5.46 2.29
N PHE A 68 1.66 6.70 2.04
CA PHE A 68 2.66 7.42 2.80
C PHE A 68 2.15 8.79 3.25
N GLU A 69 2.48 9.16 4.48
CA GLU A 69 2.21 10.50 5.01
C GLU A 69 3.08 11.56 4.33
N LEU A 70 4.33 11.23 3.97
CA LEU A 70 5.28 12.17 3.39
C LEU A 70 5.65 11.79 1.94
N PRO A 71 5.79 12.77 1.03
CA PRO A 71 6.23 12.51 -0.34
C PRO A 71 7.68 12.05 -0.41
N ALA A 72 8.51 12.45 0.57
CA ALA A 72 9.90 12.02 0.65
C ALA A 72 10.03 10.51 0.94
N ASP A 73 9.13 9.97 1.77
CA ASP A 73 9.07 8.54 2.06
C ASP A 73 8.61 7.75 0.85
N GLN A 74 7.62 8.26 0.10
CA GLN A 74 7.21 7.68 -1.18
C GLN A 74 8.39 7.59 -2.15
N ALA A 75 9.10 8.70 -2.36
CA ALA A 75 10.25 8.72 -3.28
C ALA A 75 11.40 7.79 -2.82
N ARG A 76 11.61 7.66 -1.51
CA ARG A 76 12.60 6.74 -0.94
C ARG A 76 12.17 5.30 -1.13
N PHE A 77 10.89 5.00 -0.90
CA PHE A 77 10.32 3.69 -1.15
C PHE A 77 10.44 3.32 -2.63
N GLU A 78 10.05 4.18 -3.56
CA GLU A 78 10.18 3.92 -5.01
C GLU A 78 11.62 3.65 -5.45
N ARG A 79 12.61 4.27 -4.79
CA ARG A 79 14.03 4.04 -5.07
C ARG A 79 14.57 2.73 -4.50
N LEU A 80 14.08 2.32 -3.32
CA LEU A 80 14.53 1.11 -2.63
C LEU A 80 13.73 -0.12 -3.05
N PHE A 81 12.47 0.06 -3.40
CA PHE A 81 11.57 -0.99 -3.85
C PHE A 81 11.98 -1.44 -5.24
N THR A 82 12.66 -2.57 -5.29
CA THR A 82 12.95 -3.28 -6.53
C THR A 82 12.11 -4.56 -6.52
N PRO A 83 11.17 -4.74 -7.46
CA PRO A 83 10.47 -6.00 -7.60
C PRO A 83 11.45 -7.05 -8.13
N ASP A 84 11.67 -8.12 -7.36
CA ASP A 84 12.43 -9.32 -7.76
C ASP A 84 11.55 -10.26 -8.60
#